data_AF-A0A9N9JX93-F1
#
_entry.id   AF-A0A9N9JX93-F1
#
_cell.length_a   1.000
_cell.length_b   1.000
_cell.length_c   1.000
_cell.angle_alpha   90.00
_cell.angle_beta   90.00
_cell.angle_gamma   90.00
#
_symmetry.space_group_name_H-M   'P 1'
#
loop_
_entity.id
_entity.type
_entity.pdbx_description
1 polymer ?
#
loop_
_entity_poly.entity_id
_entity_poly.type
_entity_poly.pdbx_seq_one_letter_code
_entity_poly.pdbx_strand_id
1 'polypeptide(L)'
;DYSVGSIFTEFLQNADDAGARKICFVIDERDHRKFNNWFGLLCKNADKQNSLLSDEMNQWQGPALWIYNDAEFTQHDFESLKKLGMGGKRDDKTKIGRFGIGFNCAYHLTDLPSFVSGEHIVFFDPLEKFLPKTGNPPRNPRGTKINFIEKDFKKRFEDQASTYDKIFGCEFKEKFNGTLFRLPLRTLPSELSTQTIKPENLKTKIFDNIQGCRELLFLRNIEECSLFQMNKNTIGNPEPELVWETKIKNMNDDIRKIRISQSWEAKLYQLEMEMCYKQNRYNKNKCSEIWQICNGGDNVVDKSRFREISKEVNLLARGGVAVLLSMGDGKSLEELKAEKFSNVPALNGKVYSYLSLPLFTSLGVHINGSFCLSSDRKNVLQADSDLLTAETKEGEWNRYILLDVLPPLHSKILEHVANQLTSSFNDQIFSRLWPIKSSISDIYREYGFNVLRKLYRDKSKVFWTEANGGALITFQKAYFATSNNSVIANILVNHEIEVVKLPEENMNHIIEMIGKMQGSSVKFITPKVVCSLLKSKSNILNNENEKSHEIAFQLLNFITQGETSDRLQLYKQLNGLRLLPLCDNSLGVFGSQTYYIAKQELRKLFPKALSKFVADPPFILQGTFKDENF
;
A
#
# COMPACT_ATOMS: atom_id res chain seq x y z
N ASP A 1 -9.78 -15.62 -21.69
CA ASP A 1 -11.11 -15.00 -21.40
C ASP A 1 -11.07 -14.08 -20.19
N TYR A 2 -11.47 -12.81 -20.36
CA TYR A 2 -11.66 -11.84 -19.28
C TYR A 2 -13.00 -12.07 -18.54
N SER A 3 -13.21 -11.47 -17.37
CA SER A 3 -14.51 -11.44 -16.70
C SER A 3 -15.17 -10.08 -16.89
N VAL A 4 -16.49 -9.98 -16.79
CA VAL A 4 -17.21 -8.69 -16.87
C VAL A 4 -16.66 -7.67 -15.85
N GLY A 5 -16.28 -8.11 -14.65
CA GLY A 5 -15.71 -7.25 -13.62
C GLY A 5 -14.33 -6.66 -13.97
N SER A 6 -13.59 -7.26 -14.92
CA SER A 6 -12.29 -6.73 -15.36
C SER A 6 -12.38 -5.49 -16.25
N ILE A 7 -13.58 -5.11 -16.71
CA ILE A 7 -13.77 -3.93 -17.57
C ILE A 7 -13.24 -2.67 -16.88
N PHE A 8 -13.54 -2.50 -15.59
CA PHE A 8 -13.04 -1.35 -14.84
C PHE A 8 -11.51 -1.29 -14.83
N THR A 9 -10.86 -2.38 -14.42
CA THR A 9 -9.40 -2.42 -14.26
C THR A 9 -8.66 -2.35 -15.59
N GLU A 10 -9.16 -2.97 -16.66
CA GLU A 10 -8.54 -2.91 -17.99
C GLU A 10 -8.63 -1.51 -18.60
N PHE A 11 -9.78 -0.82 -18.50
CA PHE A 11 -9.90 0.55 -19.01
C PHE A 11 -9.14 1.56 -18.14
N LEU A 12 -9.13 1.38 -16.82
CA LEU A 12 -8.29 2.16 -15.91
C LEU A 12 -6.80 2.02 -16.27
N GLN A 13 -6.36 0.79 -16.55
CA GLN A 13 -4.98 0.53 -16.97
C GLN A 13 -4.64 1.16 -18.31
N ASN A 14 -5.55 1.06 -19.29
CA ASN A 14 -5.36 1.64 -20.62
C ASN A 14 -5.25 3.17 -20.55
N ALA A 15 -6.05 3.82 -19.70
CA ALA A 15 -5.96 5.26 -19.47
C ALA A 15 -4.63 5.65 -18.81
N ASP A 16 -4.19 4.92 -17.79
CA ASP A 16 -2.89 5.16 -17.14
C ASP A 16 -1.72 4.99 -18.13
N ASP A 17 -1.75 3.93 -18.95
CA ASP A 17 -0.73 3.67 -19.98
C ASP A 17 -0.73 4.72 -21.10
N ALA A 18 -1.87 5.37 -21.36
CA ALA A 18 -1.99 6.47 -22.30
C ALA A 18 -1.51 7.82 -21.72
N GLY A 19 -1.18 7.87 -20.43
CA GLY A 19 -0.76 9.10 -19.76
C GLY A 19 -1.93 9.99 -19.31
N ALA A 20 -3.15 9.45 -19.24
CA ALA A 20 -4.31 10.17 -18.74
C ALA A 20 -4.13 10.52 -17.25
N ARG A 21 -4.65 11.68 -16.84
CA ARG A 21 -4.72 12.12 -15.44
C ARG A 21 -6.10 11.88 -14.85
N LYS A 22 -7.14 11.85 -15.68
CA LYS A 22 -8.51 11.62 -15.27
C LYS A 22 -9.14 10.50 -16.08
N ILE A 23 -9.88 9.63 -15.40
CA ILE A 23 -10.79 8.67 -16.02
C ILE A 23 -12.17 8.77 -15.38
N CYS A 24 -13.21 8.66 -16.20
CA CYS A 24 -14.59 8.75 -15.76
C CYS A 24 -15.46 7.69 -16.43
N PHE A 25 -16.25 6.99 -15.62
CA PHE A 25 -17.22 6.00 -16.08
C PHE A 25 -18.64 6.57 -15.93
N VAL A 26 -19.50 6.34 -16.92
CA VAL A 26 -20.92 6.73 -16.84
C VAL A 26 -21.80 5.56 -17.23
N ILE A 27 -22.66 5.15 -16.31
CA ILE A 27 -23.74 4.20 -16.58
C ILE A 27 -24.89 5.00 -17.20
N ASP A 28 -25.15 4.80 -18.48
CA ASP A 28 -26.19 5.51 -19.21
C ASP A 28 -27.37 4.58 -19.51
N GLU A 29 -28.49 4.81 -18.83
CA GLU A 29 -29.71 4.02 -18.98
C GLU A 29 -30.64 4.56 -20.06
N ARG A 30 -30.31 5.67 -20.70
CA ARG A 30 -31.15 6.28 -21.73
C ARG A 30 -31.22 5.38 -22.96
N ASP A 31 -32.37 5.43 -23.61
CA ASP A 31 -32.64 4.65 -24.81
C ASP A 31 -32.96 5.60 -25.97
N HIS A 32 -32.02 5.72 -26.91
CA HIS A 32 -32.17 6.57 -28.09
C HIS A 32 -32.66 5.79 -29.31
N ARG A 33 -33.02 4.52 -29.15
CA ARG A 33 -33.54 3.69 -30.24
C ARG A 33 -34.85 4.29 -30.74
N LYS A 34 -34.99 4.41 -32.05
CA LYS A 34 -36.26 4.76 -32.66
C LYS A 34 -37.11 3.49 -32.70
N PHE A 35 -38.10 3.40 -31.82
CA PHE A 35 -39.11 2.36 -31.90
C PHE A 35 -39.96 2.63 -33.13
N ASN A 36 -40.16 1.60 -33.97
CA ASN A 36 -41.14 1.62 -35.04
C ASN A 36 -42.55 1.59 -34.41
N ASN A 37 -42.98 2.69 -33.83
CA ASN A 37 -44.37 2.87 -33.46
C ASN A 37 -45.18 2.84 -34.76
N TRP A 38 -46.43 2.35 -34.73
CA TRP A 38 -47.33 2.29 -35.90
C TRP A 38 -47.40 3.63 -36.68
N PHE A 39 -47.23 4.76 -35.99
CA PHE A 39 -47.12 6.10 -36.60
C PHE A 39 -45.82 6.36 -37.39
N GLY A 40 -44.69 5.74 -37.04
CA GLY A 40 -43.42 5.87 -37.78
C GLY A 40 -43.43 5.14 -39.13
N LEU A 41 -44.24 4.10 -39.27
CA LEU A 41 -44.47 3.41 -40.56
C LEU A 41 -45.32 4.25 -41.53
N LEU A 42 -46.24 5.07 -41.02
CA LEU A 42 -47.05 6.01 -41.82
C LEU A 42 -46.27 7.28 -42.20
N CYS A 43 -45.18 7.59 -41.50
CA CYS A 43 -44.29 8.72 -41.78
C CYS A 43 -43.01 8.29 -42.52
N LYS A 44 -43.04 7.19 -43.30
CA LYS A 44 -42.07 6.98 -44.39
C LYS A 44 -42.34 8.01 -45.50
N ASN A 45 -42.13 9.28 -45.19
CA ASN A 45 -41.85 10.27 -46.22
C ASN A 45 -40.52 9.85 -46.85
N ALA A 46 -40.52 9.69 -48.16
CA ALA A 46 -39.37 9.28 -48.97
C ALA A 46 -38.14 10.20 -48.88
N ASP A 47 -38.22 11.28 -48.07
CA ASP A 47 -37.22 12.35 -47.99
C ASP A 47 -36.44 12.41 -46.66
N LYS A 48 -36.75 11.57 -45.65
CA LYS A 48 -35.88 11.47 -44.46
C LYS A 48 -34.71 10.52 -44.75
N GLN A 49 -33.59 11.10 -45.17
CA GLN A 49 -32.28 10.43 -45.21
C GLN A 49 -32.04 9.63 -43.92
N ASN A 50 -31.59 8.38 -44.05
CA ASN A 50 -31.12 7.56 -42.94
C ASN A 50 -30.06 8.33 -42.14
N SER A 51 -30.44 8.84 -40.95
CA SER A 51 -29.59 9.58 -40.01
C SER A 51 -28.70 8.68 -39.13
N LEU A 52 -28.67 7.38 -39.44
CA LEU A 52 -27.76 6.37 -38.91
C LEU A 52 -26.78 5.90 -40.00
N LEU A 53 -25.64 5.32 -39.61
CA LEU A 53 -24.66 4.78 -40.56
C LEU A 53 -25.22 3.60 -41.40
N SER A 54 -26.17 2.85 -40.84
CA SER A 54 -26.95 1.79 -41.46
C SER A 54 -28.23 1.56 -40.64
N ASP A 55 -29.18 0.77 -41.14
CA ASP A 55 -30.40 0.44 -40.41
C ASP A 55 -30.10 -0.45 -39.18
N GLU A 56 -29.11 -1.34 -39.31
CA GLU A 56 -28.70 -2.27 -38.27
C GLU A 56 -28.07 -1.56 -37.04
N MET A 57 -27.59 -0.33 -37.21
CA MET A 57 -27.07 0.51 -36.12
C MET A 57 -28.14 0.96 -35.13
N ASN A 58 -29.43 0.88 -35.48
CA ASN A 58 -30.51 1.28 -34.59
C ASN A 58 -30.48 0.48 -33.28
N GLN A 59 -30.16 -0.82 -33.31
CA GLN A 59 -30.11 -1.64 -32.09
C GLN A 59 -29.04 -1.16 -31.08
N TRP A 60 -28.01 -0.46 -31.56
CA TRP A 60 -26.89 0.04 -30.77
C TRP A 60 -27.08 1.49 -30.30
N GLN A 61 -28.27 2.07 -30.44
CA GLN A 61 -28.63 3.40 -29.89
C GLN A 61 -29.19 3.33 -28.46
N GLY A 62 -29.20 2.15 -27.84
CA GLY A 62 -29.73 1.96 -26.49
C GLY A 62 -28.76 2.35 -25.36
N PRO A 63 -29.07 1.91 -24.13
CA PRO A 63 -28.24 2.09 -22.94
C PRO A 63 -26.79 1.66 -23.16
N ALA A 64 -25.85 2.32 -22.47
CA ALA A 64 -24.42 2.11 -22.66
C ALA A 64 -23.61 2.32 -21.37
N LEU A 65 -22.39 1.77 -21.36
CA LEU A 65 -21.33 2.22 -20.47
C LEU A 65 -20.42 3.18 -21.25
N TRP A 66 -20.31 4.42 -20.77
CA TRP A 66 -19.35 5.40 -21.27
C TRP A 66 -18.08 5.37 -20.44
N ILE A 67 -16.95 5.54 -21.10
CA ILE A 67 -15.64 5.61 -20.45
C ILE A 67 -14.84 6.75 -21.08
N TYR A 68 -14.67 7.82 -20.33
CA TYR A 68 -13.88 8.98 -20.72
C TYR A 68 -12.51 8.94 -20.05
N ASN A 69 -11.46 9.33 -20.77
CA ASN A 69 -10.20 9.75 -20.19
C ASN A 69 -9.62 10.95 -20.94
N ASP A 70 -8.80 11.75 -20.26
CA ASP A 70 -8.25 13.00 -20.80
C ASP A 70 -6.97 12.81 -21.65
N ALA A 71 -6.56 11.57 -21.94
CA ALA A 71 -5.54 11.29 -22.94
C ALA A 71 -6.15 11.09 -24.34
N GLU A 72 -5.46 11.57 -25.36
CA GLU A 72 -5.83 11.41 -26.76
C GLU A 72 -5.05 10.23 -27.38
N PHE A 73 -5.72 9.42 -28.20
CA PHE A 73 -5.06 8.40 -29.00
C PHE A 73 -4.04 9.00 -29.96
N THR A 74 -2.79 8.55 -29.85
CA THR A 74 -1.77 8.87 -30.85
C THR A 74 -1.94 8.01 -32.10
N GLN A 75 -1.33 8.41 -33.22
CA GLN A 75 -1.28 7.60 -34.43
C GLN A 75 -0.70 6.19 -34.17
N HIS A 76 0.30 6.09 -33.30
CA HIS A 76 0.85 4.81 -32.86
C HIS A 76 -0.16 3.95 -32.09
N ASP A 77 -1.01 4.56 -31.26
CA ASP A 77 -2.05 3.82 -30.53
C ASP A 77 -3.13 3.30 -31.49
N PHE A 78 -3.50 4.06 -32.52
CA PHE A 78 -4.38 3.59 -33.59
C PHE A 78 -3.77 2.41 -34.36
N GLU A 79 -2.47 2.45 -34.67
CA GLU A 79 -1.78 1.36 -35.34
C GLU A 79 -1.67 0.12 -34.45
N SER A 80 -1.45 0.32 -33.17
CA SER A 80 -1.44 -0.75 -32.15
C SER A 80 -2.82 -1.39 -32.01
N LEU A 81 -3.90 -0.60 -32.04
CA LEU A 81 -5.28 -1.10 -32.06
C LEU A 81 -5.59 -1.88 -33.35
N LYS A 82 -5.13 -1.43 -34.52
CA LYS A 82 -5.34 -2.18 -35.78
C LYS A 82 -4.67 -3.55 -35.79
N LYS A 83 -3.59 -3.72 -35.02
CA LYS A 83 -2.86 -4.99 -34.86
C LYS A 83 -3.49 -5.92 -33.79
N LEU A 84 -4.64 -5.57 -33.22
CA LEU A 84 -5.40 -6.39 -32.27
C LEU A 84 -5.68 -7.80 -32.84
N GLY A 85 -4.88 -8.77 -32.41
CA GLY A 85 -4.80 -10.14 -32.93
C GLY A 85 -3.37 -10.68 -32.95
N MET A 86 -2.37 -9.79 -33.00
CA MET A 86 -0.94 -10.11 -32.92
C MET A 86 -0.33 -9.22 -31.83
N GLY A 87 -0.20 -9.73 -30.59
CA GLY A 87 0.24 -8.95 -29.42
C GLY A 87 1.40 -8.00 -29.69
N GLY A 88 1.12 -6.69 -29.69
CA GLY A 88 2.05 -5.64 -30.15
C GLY A 88 2.64 -4.76 -29.06
N LYS A 89 2.31 -4.97 -27.77
CA LYS A 89 2.83 -4.14 -26.65
C LYS A 89 4.08 -4.75 -25.98
N ARG A 90 4.92 -5.48 -26.73
CA ARG A 90 6.05 -6.22 -26.15
C ARG A 90 7.30 -5.39 -25.85
N ASP A 91 7.48 -4.22 -26.47
CA ASP A 91 8.79 -3.50 -26.40
C ASP A 91 8.82 -2.30 -25.43
N ASP A 92 7.67 -1.79 -24.98
CA ASP A 92 7.61 -0.59 -24.14
C ASP A 92 7.49 -0.92 -22.64
N LYS A 93 8.62 -0.83 -21.93
CA LYS A 93 8.71 -1.03 -20.47
C LYS A 93 7.96 0.03 -19.65
N THR A 94 7.51 1.10 -20.28
CA THR A 94 6.68 2.12 -19.64
C THR A 94 5.20 1.76 -19.65
N LYS A 95 4.75 0.66 -20.26
CA LYS A 95 3.32 0.25 -20.24
C LYS A 95 3.11 -0.95 -19.33
N ILE A 96 2.04 -0.93 -18.53
CA ILE A 96 1.72 -2.00 -17.57
C ILE A 96 1.01 -3.18 -18.27
N GLY A 97 0.31 -2.93 -19.39
CA GLY A 97 -0.37 -3.96 -20.15
C GLY A 97 0.49 -4.68 -21.21
N ARG A 98 0.94 -5.91 -20.93
CA ARG A 98 1.82 -6.72 -21.81
C ARG A 98 1.18 -7.24 -23.11
N PHE A 99 -0.16 -7.38 -23.15
CA PHE A 99 -0.81 -8.19 -24.20
C PHE A 99 -1.58 -7.39 -25.25
N GLY A 100 -1.96 -6.13 -24.98
CA GLY A 100 -2.80 -5.37 -25.90
C GLY A 100 -4.21 -5.96 -26.11
N ILE A 101 -4.61 -7.00 -25.36
CA ILE A 101 -5.91 -7.69 -25.46
C ILE A 101 -6.97 -7.05 -24.54
N GLY A 102 -6.56 -6.14 -23.64
CA GLY A 102 -7.44 -5.57 -22.60
C GLY A 102 -8.72 -4.91 -23.12
N PHE A 103 -8.70 -4.34 -24.34
CA PHE A 103 -9.91 -3.79 -24.96
C PHE A 103 -10.98 -4.86 -25.26
N ASN A 104 -10.59 -6.12 -25.47
CA ASN A 104 -11.54 -7.19 -25.81
C ASN A 104 -12.53 -7.50 -24.67
N CYS A 105 -12.24 -7.08 -23.42
CA CYS A 105 -13.22 -7.19 -22.34
C CYS A 105 -14.51 -6.41 -22.63
N ALA A 106 -14.46 -5.39 -23.51
CA ALA A 106 -15.63 -4.67 -23.99
C ALA A 106 -16.67 -5.60 -24.63
N TYR A 107 -16.23 -6.69 -25.27
CA TYR A 107 -17.13 -7.65 -25.92
C TYR A 107 -17.98 -8.46 -24.94
N HIS A 108 -17.70 -8.41 -23.63
CA HIS A 108 -18.65 -8.92 -22.65
C HIS A 108 -19.94 -8.06 -22.60
N LEU A 109 -19.86 -6.76 -22.91
CA LEU A 109 -21.00 -5.84 -22.88
C LEU A 109 -21.63 -5.61 -24.25
N THR A 110 -20.83 -5.52 -25.31
CA THR A 110 -21.26 -5.00 -26.61
C THR A 110 -20.67 -5.80 -27.77
N ASP A 111 -21.34 -5.87 -28.93
CA ASP A 111 -20.71 -6.37 -30.16
C ASP A 111 -20.16 -5.24 -31.04
N LEU A 112 -20.47 -3.99 -30.69
CA LEU A 112 -20.12 -2.81 -31.48
C LEU A 112 -19.55 -1.69 -30.59
N PRO A 113 -18.37 -1.89 -29.98
CA PRO A 113 -17.74 -0.83 -29.22
C PRO A 113 -17.27 0.28 -30.17
N SER A 114 -17.27 1.50 -29.67
CA SER A 114 -16.85 2.68 -30.43
C SER A 114 -16.16 3.69 -29.54
N PHE A 115 -15.38 4.60 -30.14
CA PHE A 115 -14.80 5.72 -29.40
C PHE A 115 -14.59 6.95 -30.27
N VAL A 116 -14.54 8.10 -29.59
CA VAL A 116 -14.15 9.40 -30.16
C VAL A 116 -12.82 9.80 -29.54
N SER A 117 -11.83 10.17 -30.35
CA SER A 117 -10.56 10.72 -29.90
C SER A 117 -9.97 11.62 -30.97
N GLY A 118 -9.56 12.83 -30.58
CA GLY A 118 -9.10 13.83 -31.53
C GLY A 118 -10.20 14.14 -32.55
N GLU A 119 -9.90 14.07 -33.83
CA GLU A 119 -10.85 14.36 -34.92
C GLU A 119 -11.58 13.11 -35.44
N HIS A 120 -11.41 11.98 -34.76
CA HIS A 120 -11.84 10.69 -35.28
C HIS A 120 -12.89 10.03 -34.39
N ILE A 121 -13.89 9.44 -35.04
CA ILE A 121 -14.77 8.42 -34.45
C ILE A 121 -14.43 7.07 -35.07
N VAL A 122 -14.34 6.04 -34.23
CA VAL A 122 -13.99 4.69 -34.63
C VAL A 122 -15.05 3.72 -34.12
N PHE A 123 -15.46 2.80 -35.00
CA PHE A 123 -16.35 1.69 -34.69
C PHE A 123 -15.63 0.36 -34.94
N PHE A 124 -15.86 -0.63 -34.08
CA PHE A 124 -15.39 -2.00 -34.27
C PHE A 124 -16.57 -2.94 -34.42
N ASP A 125 -16.63 -3.68 -35.53
CA ASP A 125 -17.71 -4.61 -35.88
C ASP A 125 -17.09 -5.96 -36.30
N PRO A 126 -16.52 -6.73 -35.36
CA PRO A 126 -15.84 -7.99 -35.71
C PRO A 126 -16.78 -9.05 -36.31
N LEU A 127 -18.10 -8.89 -36.19
CA LEU A 127 -19.11 -9.76 -36.77
C LEU A 127 -19.48 -9.38 -38.21
N GLU A 128 -19.04 -8.21 -38.71
CA GLU A 128 -19.33 -7.71 -40.05
C GLU A 128 -20.84 -7.63 -40.33
N LYS A 129 -21.63 -7.12 -39.35
CA LYS A 129 -23.11 -7.11 -39.43
C LYS A 129 -23.72 -5.73 -39.46
N PHE A 130 -23.07 -4.74 -38.86
CA PHE A 130 -23.70 -3.47 -38.50
C PHE A 130 -23.19 -2.31 -39.34
N LEU A 131 -21.90 -2.27 -39.70
CA LEU A 131 -21.34 -1.14 -40.46
C LEU A 131 -21.77 -1.16 -41.93
N PRO A 132 -21.92 0.00 -42.61
CA PRO A 132 -22.34 0.05 -44.01
C PRO A 132 -21.38 -0.71 -44.92
N LYS A 133 -21.92 -1.38 -45.95
CA LYS A 133 -21.13 -2.14 -46.92
C LYS A 133 -20.18 -1.21 -47.68
N THR A 134 -18.92 -1.62 -47.79
CA THR A 134 -17.86 -0.91 -48.52
C THR A 134 -17.08 -1.86 -49.42
N GLY A 135 -16.30 -1.31 -50.37
CA GLY A 135 -15.46 -2.09 -51.29
C GLY A 135 -16.20 -2.75 -52.46
N ASN A 136 -15.46 -3.52 -53.25
CA ASN A 136 -15.98 -4.30 -54.37
C ASN A 136 -15.37 -5.73 -54.35
N PRO A 137 -16.16 -6.79 -54.09
CA PRO A 137 -17.61 -6.79 -53.85
C PRO A 137 -18.00 -6.12 -52.51
N PRO A 138 -19.20 -5.52 -52.41
CA PRO A 138 -19.63 -4.84 -51.18
C PRO A 138 -19.69 -5.79 -49.97
N ARG A 139 -18.96 -5.47 -48.91
CA ARG A 139 -18.96 -6.20 -47.63
C ARG A 139 -18.97 -5.24 -46.45
N ASN A 140 -19.60 -5.66 -45.35
CA ASN A 140 -19.56 -4.92 -44.10
C ASN A 140 -18.11 -4.97 -43.55
N PRO A 141 -17.49 -3.82 -43.23
CA PRO A 141 -16.12 -3.82 -42.73
C PRO A 141 -16.07 -4.25 -41.26
N ARG A 142 -14.94 -4.83 -40.82
CA ARG A 142 -14.70 -5.18 -39.39
C ARG A 142 -14.55 -3.98 -38.45
N GLY A 143 -14.46 -2.79 -39.02
CA GLY A 143 -14.31 -1.55 -38.30
C GLY A 143 -14.17 -0.39 -39.27
N THR A 144 -14.39 0.82 -38.79
CA THR A 144 -14.34 2.02 -39.61
C THR A 144 -13.84 3.21 -38.79
N LYS A 145 -12.92 3.98 -39.36
CA LYS A 145 -12.38 5.24 -38.79
C LYS A 145 -12.87 6.39 -39.67
N ILE A 146 -13.57 7.34 -39.08
CA ILE A 146 -14.14 8.49 -39.78
C ILE A 146 -13.55 9.76 -39.15
N ASN A 147 -12.96 10.63 -39.97
CA ASN A 147 -12.71 12.02 -39.55
C ASN A 147 -14.08 12.71 -39.51
N PHE A 148 -14.58 12.98 -38.31
CA PHE A 148 -15.96 13.45 -38.13
C PHE A 148 -16.13 14.92 -38.52
N ILE A 149 -15.03 15.68 -38.56
CA ILE A 149 -15.01 17.09 -38.99
C ILE A 149 -15.06 17.14 -40.51
N GLU A 150 -14.11 16.49 -41.19
CA GLU A 150 -14.03 16.49 -42.66
C GLU A 150 -15.28 15.91 -43.34
N LYS A 151 -15.97 15.00 -42.67
CA LYS A 151 -17.16 14.33 -43.22
C LYS A 151 -18.47 14.96 -42.78
N ASP A 152 -18.47 16.05 -42.02
CA ASP A 152 -19.67 16.64 -41.42
C ASP A 152 -20.54 15.58 -40.71
N PHE A 153 -19.91 14.70 -39.92
CA PHE A 153 -20.52 13.45 -39.43
C PHE A 153 -21.85 13.70 -38.71
N LYS A 154 -21.92 14.72 -37.84
CA LYS A 154 -23.14 15.07 -37.11
C LYS A 154 -24.28 15.50 -38.02
N LYS A 155 -23.99 16.22 -39.10
CA LYS A 155 -25.00 16.68 -40.06
C LYS A 155 -25.52 15.52 -40.92
N ARG A 156 -24.63 14.58 -41.30
CA ARG A 156 -24.99 13.42 -42.13
C ARG A 156 -25.67 12.31 -41.34
N PHE A 157 -25.24 12.09 -40.10
CA PHE A 157 -25.69 11.00 -39.24
C PHE A 157 -26.15 11.53 -37.88
N GLU A 158 -27.16 12.40 -37.89
CA GLU A 158 -27.64 13.13 -36.71
C GLU A 158 -28.02 12.19 -35.55
N ASP A 159 -28.79 11.14 -35.81
CA ASP A 159 -29.17 10.19 -34.76
C ASP A 159 -27.95 9.43 -34.24
N GLN A 160 -27.04 9.03 -35.12
CA GLN A 160 -25.83 8.32 -34.73
C GLN A 160 -24.96 9.18 -33.80
N ALA A 161 -24.84 10.47 -34.10
CA ALA A 161 -24.10 11.44 -33.31
C ALA A 161 -24.82 11.85 -32.02
N SER A 162 -26.16 11.85 -32.01
CA SER A 162 -26.98 12.30 -30.88
C SER A 162 -26.70 11.56 -29.57
N THR A 163 -26.27 10.30 -29.65
CA THR A 163 -25.93 9.51 -28.46
C THR A 163 -24.68 10.01 -27.74
N TYR A 164 -23.76 10.66 -28.45
CA TYR A 164 -22.53 11.23 -27.86
C TYR A 164 -22.69 12.69 -27.47
N ASP A 165 -23.73 13.37 -27.97
CA ASP A 165 -23.88 14.81 -27.85
C ASP A 165 -23.84 15.24 -26.38
N LYS A 166 -22.93 16.16 -26.07
CA LYS A 166 -22.69 16.75 -24.74
C LYS A 166 -22.13 15.81 -23.68
N ILE A 167 -21.85 14.54 -24.00
CA ILE A 167 -21.15 13.64 -23.09
C ILE A 167 -19.68 14.09 -23.02
N PHE A 168 -19.27 14.63 -21.87
CA PHE A 168 -17.95 15.26 -21.66
C PHE A 168 -17.58 16.32 -22.71
N GLY A 169 -18.56 17.07 -23.22
CA GLY A 169 -18.32 18.12 -24.23
C GLY A 169 -18.12 17.60 -25.66
N CYS A 170 -18.39 16.32 -25.94
CA CYS A 170 -18.35 15.80 -27.31
C CYS A 170 -19.51 16.39 -28.14
N GLU A 171 -19.20 17.28 -29.09
CA GLU A 171 -20.20 17.90 -29.97
C GLU A 171 -20.02 17.58 -31.47
N PHE A 172 -18.92 16.88 -31.84
CA PHE A 172 -18.48 16.63 -33.23
C PHE A 172 -18.30 17.88 -34.11
N LYS A 173 -18.14 19.05 -33.51
CA LYS A 173 -17.87 20.32 -34.22
C LYS A 173 -16.37 20.62 -34.33
N GLU A 174 -15.63 20.20 -33.31
CA GLU A 174 -14.20 20.41 -33.19
C GLU A 174 -13.54 19.13 -32.67
N LYS A 175 -12.20 19.14 -32.68
CA LYS A 175 -11.39 18.06 -32.14
C LYS A 175 -11.78 17.76 -30.69
N PHE A 176 -12.01 16.49 -30.37
CA PHE A 176 -12.28 16.06 -29.01
C PHE A 176 -10.96 15.87 -28.24
N ASN A 177 -10.79 16.66 -27.18
CA ASN A 177 -9.59 16.64 -26.32
C ASN A 177 -9.70 15.53 -25.26
N GLY A 178 -9.32 14.32 -25.64
CA GLY A 178 -9.37 13.13 -24.81
C GLY A 178 -9.86 11.93 -25.61
N THR A 179 -10.28 10.88 -24.90
CA THR A 179 -10.86 9.68 -25.49
C THR A 179 -12.16 9.33 -24.79
N LEU A 180 -13.24 9.19 -25.57
CA LEU A 180 -14.56 8.81 -25.10
C LEU A 180 -14.99 7.50 -25.74
N PHE A 181 -14.97 6.41 -24.97
CA PHE A 181 -15.51 5.12 -25.38
C PHE A 181 -17.01 5.04 -25.10
N ARG A 182 -17.74 4.41 -26.03
CA ARG A 182 -19.14 4.04 -25.90
C ARG A 182 -19.27 2.53 -26.05
N LEU A 183 -19.79 1.88 -25.00
CA LEU A 183 -20.05 0.43 -24.97
C LEU A 183 -21.58 0.20 -24.88
N PRO A 184 -22.32 0.24 -26.00
CA PRO A 184 -23.77 0.04 -25.98
C PRO A 184 -24.13 -1.41 -25.62
N LEU A 185 -25.08 -1.60 -24.72
CA LEU A 185 -25.37 -2.92 -24.16
C LEU A 185 -26.03 -3.85 -25.18
N ARG A 186 -25.50 -5.07 -25.27
CA ARG A 186 -26.08 -6.15 -26.06
C ARG A 186 -27.46 -6.51 -25.52
N THR A 187 -28.45 -6.48 -26.41
CA THR A 187 -29.84 -6.82 -26.09
C THR A 187 -30.20 -8.25 -26.46
N LEU A 188 -29.51 -8.85 -27.42
CA LEU A 188 -29.71 -10.23 -27.88
C LEU A 188 -28.37 -10.96 -27.94
N PRO A 189 -28.31 -12.25 -27.58
CA PRO A 189 -27.11 -13.08 -27.73
C PRO A 189 -26.45 -12.97 -29.12
N SER A 190 -25.12 -13.03 -29.18
CA SER A 190 -24.34 -13.02 -30.42
C SER A 190 -23.28 -14.13 -30.42
N GLU A 191 -22.56 -14.30 -31.54
CA GLU A 191 -21.43 -15.23 -31.62
C GLU A 191 -20.25 -14.82 -30.71
N LEU A 192 -20.16 -13.55 -30.29
CA LEU A 192 -19.11 -13.10 -29.36
C LEU A 192 -19.46 -13.39 -27.90
N SER A 193 -20.74 -13.35 -27.55
CA SER A 193 -21.21 -13.63 -26.19
C SER A 193 -22.71 -13.93 -26.16
N THR A 194 -23.06 -15.00 -25.44
CA THR A 194 -24.46 -15.33 -25.15
C THR A 194 -25.05 -14.54 -23.98
N GLN A 195 -24.21 -13.83 -23.21
CA GLN A 195 -24.64 -13.06 -22.06
C GLN A 195 -25.12 -11.66 -22.46
N THR A 196 -26.27 -11.28 -21.91
CA THR A 196 -26.82 -9.93 -21.96
C THR A 196 -26.87 -9.35 -20.56
N ILE A 197 -26.46 -8.08 -20.40
CA ILE A 197 -26.51 -7.38 -19.11
C ILE A 197 -27.53 -6.26 -19.22
N LYS A 198 -28.54 -6.30 -18.34
CA LYS A 198 -29.50 -5.21 -18.24
C LYS A 198 -28.85 -3.96 -17.65
N PRO A 199 -29.24 -2.74 -18.06
CA PRO A 199 -28.66 -1.50 -17.57
C PRO A 199 -28.63 -1.39 -16.04
N GLU A 200 -29.74 -1.76 -15.40
CA GLU A 200 -29.89 -1.75 -13.93
C GLU A 200 -28.89 -2.66 -13.20
N ASN A 201 -28.30 -3.64 -13.89
CA ASN A 201 -27.33 -4.57 -13.33
C ASN A 201 -25.87 -4.19 -13.65
N LEU A 202 -25.60 -3.12 -14.41
CA LEU A 202 -24.23 -2.70 -14.72
C LEU A 202 -23.45 -2.31 -13.48
N LYS A 203 -24.10 -1.52 -12.61
CA LYS A 203 -23.51 -1.09 -11.34
C LYS A 203 -23.11 -2.31 -10.52
N THR A 204 -24.01 -3.29 -10.40
CA THR A 204 -23.78 -4.47 -9.57
C THR A 204 -22.74 -5.43 -10.13
N LYS A 205 -22.69 -5.62 -11.45
CA LYS A 205 -21.74 -6.53 -12.09
C LYS A 205 -20.32 -6.00 -12.22
N ILE A 206 -20.15 -4.67 -12.28
CA ILE A 206 -18.84 -4.05 -12.58
C ILE A 206 -18.32 -3.24 -11.38
N PHE A 207 -19.20 -2.55 -10.65
CA PHE A 207 -18.79 -1.49 -9.72
C PHE A 207 -19.17 -1.72 -8.24
N ASP A 208 -19.99 -2.71 -7.87
CA ASP A 208 -20.43 -2.88 -6.47
C ASP A 208 -19.27 -3.14 -5.49
N ASN A 209 -18.23 -3.84 -5.94
CA ASN A 209 -17.02 -4.09 -5.14
C ASN A 209 -16.04 -2.91 -5.16
N ILE A 210 -16.39 -1.80 -5.82
CA ILE A 210 -15.53 -0.64 -6.03
C ILE A 210 -16.11 0.53 -5.23
N GLN A 211 -15.70 0.60 -3.96
CA GLN A 211 -15.95 1.74 -3.10
C GLN A 211 -14.74 2.69 -3.20
N GLY A 212 -14.80 3.57 -4.20
CA GLY A 212 -13.67 4.43 -4.58
C GLY A 212 -12.57 3.66 -5.32
N CYS A 213 -11.53 4.37 -5.76
CA CYS A 213 -10.44 3.83 -6.56
C CYS A 213 -9.11 3.98 -5.83
N ARG A 214 -8.76 3.00 -4.99
CA ARG A 214 -7.47 2.97 -4.26
C ARG A 214 -6.30 2.51 -5.12
N GLU A 215 -6.56 2.07 -6.35
CA GLU A 215 -5.56 1.79 -7.38
C GLU A 215 -4.69 3.03 -7.67
N LEU A 216 -5.23 4.23 -7.45
CA LEU A 216 -4.52 5.51 -7.58
C LEU A 216 -3.22 5.58 -6.76
N LEU A 217 -3.06 4.77 -5.70
CA LEU A 217 -1.83 4.70 -4.92
C LEU A 217 -0.60 4.34 -5.76
N PHE A 218 -0.76 3.43 -6.72
CA PHE A 218 0.35 2.83 -7.49
C PHE A 218 0.22 2.97 -9.01
N LEU A 219 -0.90 3.49 -9.52
CA LEU A 219 -0.96 4.03 -10.87
C LEU A 219 0.06 5.17 -11.04
N ARG A 220 0.47 5.44 -12.28
CA ARG A 220 1.57 6.38 -12.55
C ARG A 220 1.10 7.77 -12.95
N ASN A 221 0.00 7.82 -13.69
CA ASN A 221 -0.52 9.03 -14.32
C ASN A 221 -1.88 9.42 -13.76
N ILE A 222 -2.78 8.46 -13.49
CA ILE A 222 -4.14 8.77 -13.02
C ILE A 222 -4.12 9.44 -11.64
N GLU A 223 -4.84 10.55 -11.54
CA GLU A 223 -4.99 11.42 -10.36
C GLU A 223 -6.46 11.47 -9.88
N GLU A 224 -7.40 11.20 -10.78
CA GLU A 224 -8.85 11.26 -10.53
C GLU A 224 -9.59 10.12 -11.25
N CYS A 225 -10.46 9.44 -10.51
CA CYS A 225 -11.33 8.38 -11.03
C CYS A 225 -12.75 8.56 -10.47
N SER A 226 -13.74 8.50 -11.34
CA SER A 226 -15.13 8.78 -10.97
C SER A 226 -16.13 7.90 -11.70
N LEU A 227 -17.26 7.62 -11.03
CA LEU A 227 -18.42 6.93 -11.58
C LEU A 227 -19.64 7.85 -11.50
N PHE A 228 -20.37 7.96 -12.61
CA PHE A 228 -21.64 8.66 -12.70
C PHE A 228 -22.75 7.76 -13.25
N GLN A 229 -23.99 8.20 -13.10
CA GLN A 229 -25.19 7.54 -13.62
C GLN A 229 -26.10 8.54 -14.34
N MET A 230 -26.59 8.17 -15.53
CA MET A 230 -27.61 8.89 -16.27
C MET A 230 -28.88 8.04 -16.31
N ASN A 231 -29.94 8.55 -15.69
CA ASN A 231 -31.21 7.83 -15.56
C ASN A 231 -32.07 7.95 -16.84
N LYS A 232 -33.04 7.03 -16.99
CA LYS A 232 -34.00 7.01 -18.13
C LYS A 232 -34.82 8.29 -18.29
N ASN A 233 -35.10 8.99 -17.18
CA ASN A 233 -36.07 10.09 -17.13
C ASN A 233 -35.44 11.49 -17.26
N THR A 234 -34.14 11.61 -17.52
CA THR A 234 -33.45 12.92 -17.65
C THR A 234 -33.64 13.57 -19.02
N ILE A 235 -34.85 13.46 -19.59
CA ILE A 235 -35.23 14.14 -20.82
C ILE A 235 -35.39 15.63 -20.47
N GLY A 236 -34.44 16.46 -20.92
CA GLY A 236 -34.51 17.92 -20.77
C GLY A 236 -33.50 18.56 -19.81
N ASN A 237 -32.77 17.78 -18.99
CA ASN A 237 -31.60 18.29 -18.25
C ASN A 237 -30.51 17.21 -18.12
N PRO A 238 -29.41 17.25 -18.90
CA PRO A 238 -28.62 16.07 -19.28
C PRO A 238 -27.41 15.77 -18.39
N GLU A 239 -27.26 16.38 -17.21
CA GLU A 239 -26.03 16.19 -16.44
C GLU A 239 -26.02 14.85 -15.70
N PRO A 240 -24.94 14.06 -15.84
CA PRO A 240 -24.82 12.77 -15.18
C PRO A 240 -24.71 12.96 -13.65
N GLU A 241 -25.40 12.12 -12.88
CA GLU A 241 -25.36 12.17 -11.42
C GLU A 241 -24.13 11.44 -10.87
N LEU A 242 -23.33 12.11 -10.04
CA LEU A 242 -22.17 11.48 -9.39
C LEU A 242 -22.60 10.32 -8.48
N VAL A 243 -21.98 9.15 -8.66
CA VAL A 243 -22.12 8.00 -7.76
C VAL A 243 -20.99 8.04 -6.73
N TRP A 244 -19.75 8.05 -7.21
CA TRP A 244 -18.56 8.25 -6.38
C TRP A 244 -17.41 8.87 -7.18
N GLU A 245 -16.49 9.52 -6.47
CA GLU A 245 -15.25 10.09 -7.01
C GLU A 245 -14.11 9.80 -6.04
N THR A 246 -12.92 9.53 -6.57
CA THR A 246 -11.66 9.49 -5.82
C THR A 246 -10.66 10.42 -6.48
N LYS A 247 -10.07 11.32 -5.70
CA LYS A 247 -9.13 12.32 -6.21
C LYS A 247 -7.93 12.48 -5.29
N ILE A 248 -6.74 12.59 -5.88
CA ILE A 248 -5.53 13.03 -5.17
C ILE A 248 -5.49 14.55 -5.16
N LYS A 249 -5.50 15.16 -3.97
CA LYS A 249 -5.65 16.61 -3.76
C LYS A 249 -4.33 17.38 -3.78
N ASN A 250 -3.25 16.73 -3.37
CA ASN A 250 -1.93 17.35 -3.24
C ASN A 250 -1.00 17.08 -4.44
N MET A 251 -1.54 16.66 -5.58
CA MET A 251 -0.73 16.32 -6.75
C MET A 251 0.01 17.54 -7.30
N ASN A 252 1.32 17.38 -7.50
CA ASN A 252 2.20 18.40 -8.07
C ASN A 252 3.23 17.76 -9.00
N ASP A 253 4.04 18.57 -9.68
CA ASP A 253 4.98 18.08 -10.68
C ASP A 253 6.09 17.19 -10.11
N ASP A 254 6.47 17.40 -8.85
CA ASP A 254 7.49 16.56 -8.20
C ASP A 254 6.93 15.17 -7.90
N ILE A 255 5.70 15.07 -7.38
CA ILE A 255 5.01 13.79 -7.17
C ILE A 255 4.79 13.09 -8.51
N ARG A 256 4.36 13.80 -9.56
CA ARG A 256 4.21 13.24 -10.91
C ARG A 256 5.52 12.66 -11.42
N LYS A 257 6.63 13.41 -11.33
CA LYS A 257 7.97 12.95 -11.72
C LYS A 257 8.39 11.70 -10.94
N ILE A 258 8.10 11.63 -9.64
CA ILE A 258 8.41 10.46 -8.81
C ILE A 258 7.59 9.24 -9.27
N ARG A 259 6.28 9.39 -9.52
CA ARG A 259 5.38 8.30 -9.93
C ARG A 259 5.76 7.72 -11.30
N ILE A 260 6.14 8.55 -12.26
CA ILE A 260 6.54 8.10 -13.62
C ILE A 260 8.02 7.71 -13.72
N SER A 261 8.85 8.11 -12.75
CA SER A 261 10.30 7.91 -12.78
C SER A 261 10.67 6.43 -12.87
N GLN A 262 11.64 6.11 -13.73
CA GLN A 262 12.23 4.77 -13.85
C GLN A 262 13.51 4.56 -13.01
N SER A 263 13.88 5.54 -12.16
CA SER A 263 15.04 5.44 -11.25
C SER A 263 14.89 4.34 -10.18
N TRP A 264 15.94 3.56 -9.94
CA TRP A 264 16.04 2.59 -8.85
C TRP A 264 16.11 3.24 -7.46
N GLU A 265 16.45 4.53 -7.38
CA GLU A 265 16.55 5.21 -6.10
C GLU A 265 15.20 5.22 -5.37
N ALA A 266 15.25 4.92 -4.08
CA ALA A 266 14.08 4.99 -3.23
C ALA A 266 13.67 6.47 -3.03
N LYS A 267 12.44 6.80 -3.40
CA LYS A 267 11.85 8.14 -3.30
C LYS A 267 10.59 8.09 -2.47
N LEU A 268 10.54 8.98 -1.48
CA LEU A 268 9.42 9.16 -0.56
C LEU A 268 8.51 10.29 -1.04
N TYR A 269 7.21 10.08 -0.96
CA TYR A 269 6.19 11.11 -1.22
C TYR A 269 4.90 10.77 -0.47
N GLN A 270 4.05 11.78 -0.27
CA GLN A 270 2.77 11.63 0.40
C GLN A 270 1.63 11.86 -0.59
N LEU A 271 0.58 11.03 -0.53
CA LEU A 271 -0.66 11.25 -1.27
C LEU A 271 -1.80 11.57 -0.32
N GLU A 272 -2.57 12.59 -0.67
CA GLU A 272 -3.74 13.04 0.06
C GLU A 272 -4.97 12.75 -0.80
N MET A 273 -5.73 11.73 -0.41
CA MET A 273 -6.83 11.20 -1.20
C MET A 273 -8.16 11.58 -0.56
N GLU A 274 -9.07 12.07 -1.39
CA GLU A 274 -10.46 12.30 -1.03
C GLU A 274 -11.36 11.37 -1.84
N MET A 275 -12.22 10.64 -1.14
CA MET A 275 -13.27 9.83 -1.72
C MET A 275 -14.63 10.43 -1.36
N CYS A 276 -15.40 10.77 -2.38
CA CYS A 276 -16.74 11.32 -2.24
C CYS A 276 -17.76 10.29 -2.72
N TYR A 277 -18.79 10.04 -1.91
CA TYR A 277 -19.88 9.11 -2.22
C TYR A 277 -21.21 9.84 -2.13
N LYS A 278 -22.06 9.66 -3.14
CA LYS A 278 -23.44 10.15 -3.09
C LYS A 278 -24.32 9.01 -2.58
N GLN A 279 -24.85 9.15 -1.36
CA GLN A 279 -25.87 8.21 -0.85
C GLN A 279 -27.27 8.60 -1.29
N ASN A 280 -27.62 9.89 -1.24
CA ASN A 280 -28.93 10.45 -1.62
C ASN A 280 -28.77 11.89 -2.18
N ARG A 281 -29.84 12.51 -2.71
CA ARG A 281 -29.80 13.89 -3.28
C ARG A 281 -29.22 14.96 -2.34
N TYR A 282 -29.28 14.75 -1.02
CA TYR A 282 -28.90 15.75 -0.01
C TYR A 282 -27.64 15.41 0.81
N ASN A 283 -27.20 14.14 0.82
CA ASN A 283 -26.05 13.70 1.63
C ASN A 283 -24.89 13.19 0.77
N LYS A 284 -23.75 13.87 0.89
CA LYS A 284 -22.46 13.41 0.38
C LYS A 284 -21.62 12.94 1.56
N ASN A 285 -21.28 11.65 1.58
CA ASN A 285 -20.27 11.15 2.52
C ASN A 285 -18.90 11.38 1.89
N LYS A 286 -17.96 11.82 2.71
CA LYS A 286 -16.57 12.04 2.30
C LYS A 286 -15.68 11.20 3.20
N CYS A 287 -14.71 10.52 2.63
CA CYS A 287 -13.63 9.86 3.35
C CYS A 287 -12.32 10.45 2.88
N SER A 288 -11.50 10.91 3.81
CA SER A 288 -10.17 11.45 3.52
C SER A 288 -9.11 10.47 4.03
N GLU A 289 -8.07 10.23 3.23
CA GLU A 289 -6.95 9.35 3.57
C GLU A 289 -5.62 10.04 3.27
N ILE A 290 -4.64 9.87 4.15
CA ILE A 290 -3.27 10.36 3.97
C ILE A 290 -2.33 9.17 3.94
N TRP A 291 -1.64 8.99 2.83
CA TRP A 291 -0.75 7.87 2.56
C TRP A 291 0.69 8.33 2.44
N GLN A 292 1.60 7.69 3.17
CA GLN A 292 3.02 7.77 2.90
C GLN A 292 3.40 6.66 1.92
N ILE A 293 4.20 6.99 0.90
CA ILE A 293 4.63 6.02 -0.12
C ILE A 293 6.14 6.12 -0.32
N CYS A 294 6.77 4.97 -0.54
CA CYS A 294 8.17 4.85 -0.93
C CYS A 294 8.26 3.99 -2.19
N ASN A 295 8.60 4.59 -3.33
CA ASN A 295 8.83 3.88 -4.58
C ASN A 295 10.32 3.76 -4.86
N GLY A 296 10.73 2.70 -5.53
CA GLY A 296 12.11 2.54 -5.98
C GLY A 296 12.30 1.24 -6.71
N GLY A 297 13.54 0.80 -6.81
CA GLY A 297 13.89 -0.44 -7.46
C GLY A 297 15.26 -0.93 -7.07
N ASP A 298 15.75 -1.89 -7.84
CA ASP A 298 17.09 -2.41 -7.72
C ASP A 298 17.79 -2.34 -9.08
N ASN A 299 19.08 -1.98 -9.07
CA ASN A 299 19.88 -1.99 -10.27
C ASN A 299 20.30 -3.42 -10.61
N VAL A 300 19.42 -4.11 -11.35
CA VAL A 300 19.62 -5.50 -11.75
C VAL A 300 20.88 -5.70 -12.61
N VAL A 301 21.43 -4.63 -13.20
CA VAL A 301 22.66 -4.70 -14.01
C VAL A 301 23.82 -5.30 -13.22
N ASP A 302 23.85 -5.09 -11.91
CA ASP A 302 24.90 -5.58 -11.01
C ASP A 302 24.70 -7.06 -10.62
N LYS A 303 23.61 -7.70 -11.08
CA LYS A 303 23.22 -9.08 -10.76
C LYS A 303 22.96 -9.89 -12.04
N SER A 304 23.97 -10.59 -12.53
CA SER A 304 23.94 -11.32 -13.82
C SER A 304 22.69 -12.20 -14.02
N ARG A 305 22.33 -13.00 -13.01
CA ARG A 305 21.15 -13.88 -13.03
C ARG A 305 19.84 -13.12 -13.25
N PHE A 306 19.58 -12.09 -12.45
CA PHE A 306 18.33 -11.32 -12.56
C PHE A 306 18.31 -10.40 -13.79
N ARG A 307 19.47 -10.02 -14.32
CA ARG A 307 19.58 -9.24 -15.56
C ARG A 307 19.03 -10.03 -16.75
N GLU A 308 19.29 -11.34 -16.81
CA GLU A 308 18.75 -12.23 -17.84
C GLU A 308 17.23 -12.39 -17.67
N ILE A 309 16.78 -12.72 -16.46
CA ILE A 309 15.35 -12.87 -16.15
C ILE A 309 14.57 -11.59 -16.49
N SER A 310 15.07 -10.41 -16.09
CA SER A 310 14.46 -9.10 -16.39
C SER A 310 14.27 -8.87 -17.89
N LYS A 311 15.22 -9.29 -18.74
CA LYS A 311 15.11 -9.19 -20.20
C LYS A 311 14.05 -10.13 -20.74
N GLU A 312 13.97 -11.36 -20.21
CA GLU A 312 12.99 -12.36 -20.66
C GLU A 312 11.55 -12.01 -20.26
N VAL A 313 11.34 -11.58 -19.02
CA VAL A 313 9.99 -11.15 -18.56
C VAL A 313 9.63 -9.75 -19.07
N ASN A 314 10.62 -8.99 -19.56
CA ASN A 314 10.52 -7.59 -19.97
C ASN A 314 9.97 -6.65 -18.89
N LEU A 315 10.48 -6.78 -17.65
CA LEU A 315 10.07 -5.96 -16.51
C LEU A 315 11.30 -5.34 -15.83
N LEU A 316 11.12 -4.15 -15.25
CA LEU A 316 12.13 -3.51 -14.41
C LEU A 316 11.94 -3.96 -12.97
N ALA A 317 13.04 -4.17 -12.23
CA ALA A 317 12.99 -4.53 -10.82
C ALA A 317 12.59 -3.32 -9.99
N ARG A 318 11.29 -3.08 -9.88
CA ARG A 318 10.70 -1.91 -9.25
C ARG A 318 9.49 -2.28 -8.41
N GLY A 319 9.23 -1.44 -7.43
CA GLY A 319 8.04 -1.54 -6.62
C GLY A 319 7.83 -0.33 -5.74
N GLY A 320 6.93 -0.48 -4.78
CA GLY A 320 6.62 0.53 -3.79
C GLY A 320 5.99 -0.07 -2.55
N VAL A 321 6.09 0.66 -1.45
CA VAL A 321 5.44 0.33 -0.17
C VAL A 321 4.63 1.54 0.26
N ALA A 322 3.37 1.34 0.65
CA ALA A 322 2.48 2.40 1.11
C ALA A 322 1.96 2.13 2.52
N VAL A 323 2.06 3.15 3.38
CA VAL A 323 1.58 3.17 4.76
C VAL A 323 0.42 4.17 4.85
N LEU A 324 -0.71 3.75 5.41
CA LEU A 324 -1.82 4.64 5.72
C LEU A 324 -1.50 5.39 7.02
N LEU A 325 -1.26 6.70 6.95
CA LEU A 325 -0.93 7.52 8.13
C LEU A 325 -2.16 7.93 8.91
N SER A 326 -3.24 8.26 8.21
CA SER A 326 -4.49 8.72 8.82
C SER A 326 -5.65 8.55 7.86
N MET A 327 -6.84 8.31 8.41
CA MET A 327 -8.09 8.28 7.67
C MET A 327 -9.22 8.86 8.52
N GLY A 328 -10.23 9.42 7.88
CA GLY A 328 -11.43 9.88 8.59
C GLY A 328 -12.63 10.06 7.68
N ASP A 329 -13.75 9.49 8.12
CA ASP A 329 -15.06 9.73 7.53
C ASP A 329 -15.59 11.09 8.01
N GLY A 330 -16.07 11.91 7.07
CA GLY A 330 -16.53 13.27 7.31
C GLY A 330 -15.42 14.29 7.58
N LYS A 331 -14.18 13.85 7.82
CA LYS A 331 -13.04 14.73 8.10
C LYS A 331 -12.40 15.28 6.82
N SER A 332 -11.95 16.52 6.88
CA SER A 332 -11.08 17.18 5.91
C SER A 332 -9.63 16.71 6.03
N LEU A 333 -8.84 16.90 4.97
CA LEU A 333 -7.41 16.59 4.98
C LEU A 333 -6.64 17.45 5.99
N GLU A 334 -7.08 18.70 6.18
CA GLU A 334 -6.54 19.64 7.15
C GLU A 334 -6.74 19.16 8.59
N GLU A 335 -7.94 18.65 8.92
CA GLU A 335 -8.22 18.06 10.24
C GLU A 335 -7.33 16.84 10.51
N LEU A 336 -7.18 15.94 9.52
CA LEU A 336 -6.32 14.75 9.68
C LEU A 336 -4.84 15.11 9.92
N LYS A 337 -4.34 16.17 9.27
CA LYS A 337 -2.97 16.67 9.50
C LYS A 337 -2.83 17.34 10.86
N ALA A 338 -3.84 18.09 11.30
CA ALA A 338 -3.83 18.75 12.62
C ALA A 338 -3.76 17.73 13.78
N GLU A 339 -4.30 16.52 13.58
CA GLU A 339 -4.23 15.41 14.53
C GLU A 339 -2.83 14.76 14.64
N LYS A 340 -1.85 15.22 13.83
CA LYS A 340 -0.45 14.75 13.82
C LYS A 340 -0.32 13.22 13.77
N PHE A 341 -1.24 12.57 13.06
CA PHE A 341 -1.26 11.12 12.85
C PHE A 341 -1.16 10.30 14.15
N SER A 342 -1.74 10.84 15.24
CA SER A 342 -1.72 10.22 16.58
C SER A 342 -2.36 8.83 16.68
N ASN A 343 -3.15 8.44 15.67
CA ASN A 343 -3.79 7.13 15.60
C ASN A 343 -3.68 6.53 14.19
N VAL A 344 -2.53 5.94 13.87
CA VAL A 344 -2.28 5.25 12.58
C VAL A 344 -3.29 4.12 12.38
N PRO A 345 -4.13 4.11 11.33
CA PRO A 345 -5.16 3.09 11.15
C PRO A 345 -4.60 1.67 11.05
N ALA A 346 -5.38 0.69 11.51
CA ALA A 346 -5.07 -0.71 11.25
C ALA A 346 -5.29 -1.01 9.76
N LEU A 347 -4.28 -1.62 9.12
CA LEU A 347 -4.32 -1.96 7.70
C LEU A 347 -4.06 -3.45 7.52
N ASN A 348 -4.89 -4.12 6.70
CA ASN A 348 -4.55 -5.44 6.16
C ASN A 348 -3.94 -5.24 4.77
N GLY A 349 -2.64 -5.50 4.66
CA GLY A 349 -1.83 -5.19 3.50
C GLY A 349 -2.28 -5.93 2.24
N LYS A 350 -2.50 -5.19 1.15
CA LYS A 350 -2.80 -5.73 -0.17
C LYS A 350 -1.54 -5.77 -1.05
N VAL A 351 -1.55 -6.67 -2.03
CA VAL A 351 -0.52 -6.74 -3.07
C VAL A 351 -1.01 -6.04 -4.33
N TYR A 352 -0.13 -5.25 -4.93
CA TYR A 352 -0.37 -4.55 -6.19
C TYR A 352 0.69 -4.96 -7.22
N SER A 353 0.26 -5.07 -8.47
CA SER A 353 1.11 -4.93 -9.65
C SER A 353 0.55 -3.77 -10.47
N TYR A 354 0.77 -2.56 -9.95
CA TYR A 354 0.12 -1.29 -10.28
C TYR A 354 -1.39 -1.23 -9.97
N LEU A 355 -2.12 -2.30 -10.27
CA LEU A 355 -3.49 -2.53 -9.83
C LEU A 355 -3.53 -3.55 -8.69
N SER A 356 -4.58 -3.50 -7.89
CA SER A 356 -4.78 -4.42 -6.78
C SER A 356 -4.92 -5.86 -7.28
N LEU A 357 -4.19 -6.78 -6.66
CA LEU A 357 -4.37 -8.21 -6.84
C LEU A 357 -5.31 -8.74 -5.74
N PRO A 358 -6.01 -9.86 -5.95
CA PRO A 358 -6.87 -10.48 -4.94
C PRO A 358 -6.05 -11.19 -3.84
N LEU A 359 -4.97 -10.57 -3.37
CA LEU A 359 -4.01 -11.12 -2.41
C LEU A 359 -3.89 -10.20 -1.19
N PHE A 360 -3.84 -10.82 -0.01
CA PHE A 360 -3.65 -10.15 1.26
C PHE A 360 -2.40 -10.68 1.95
N THR A 361 -1.68 -9.79 2.63
CA THR A 361 -0.37 -10.07 3.24
C THR A 361 -0.41 -10.09 4.76
N SER A 362 -1.52 -9.62 5.37
CA SER A 362 -1.63 -9.32 6.80
C SER A 362 -0.65 -8.25 7.31
N LEU A 363 0.17 -7.64 6.44
CA LEU A 363 1.10 -6.58 6.81
C LEU A 363 0.38 -5.26 7.11
N GLY A 364 1.00 -4.40 7.93
CA GLY A 364 0.52 -3.02 8.16
C GLY A 364 0.74 -2.06 6.99
N VAL A 365 1.10 -2.56 5.80
CA VAL A 365 1.44 -1.79 4.60
C VAL A 365 0.87 -2.44 3.35
N HIS A 366 0.58 -1.63 2.33
CA HIS A 366 0.37 -2.14 0.98
C HIS A 366 1.72 -2.28 0.26
N ILE A 367 1.86 -3.33 -0.53
CA ILE A 367 3.06 -3.57 -1.32
C ILE A 367 2.72 -3.57 -2.80
N ASN A 368 3.56 -2.93 -3.61
CA ASN A 368 3.46 -2.90 -5.06
C ASN A 368 4.75 -3.40 -5.66
N GLY A 369 4.67 -4.23 -6.69
CA GLY A 369 5.85 -4.75 -7.38
C GLY A 369 5.56 -4.90 -8.86
N SER A 370 6.61 -4.81 -9.68
CA SER A 370 6.55 -5.20 -11.09
C SER A 370 6.53 -6.72 -11.19
N PHE A 371 5.50 -7.34 -10.61
CA PHE A 371 5.31 -8.79 -10.58
C PHE A 371 4.97 -9.29 -11.98
N CYS A 372 5.60 -10.38 -12.38
CA CYS A 372 5.26 -11.10 -13.60
C CYS A 372 3.99 -11.91 -13.33
N LEU A 373 2.89 -11.45 -13.90
CA LEU A 373 1.59 -12.12 -13.84
C LEU A 373 1.45 -13.08 -15.03
N SER A 374 0.81 -14.23 -14.80
CA SER A 374 0.42 -15.13 -15.89
C SER A 374 -0.61 -14.46 -16.81
N SER A 375 -0.68 -14.90 -18.07
CA SER A 375 -1.63 -14.37 -19.06
C SER A 375 -3.10 -14.58 -18.67
N ASP A 376 -3.38 -15.59 -17.85
CA ASP A 376 -4.71 -15.88 -17.32
C ASP A 376 -4.89 -15.23 -15.94
N ARG A 377 -5.16 -13.92 -15.94
CA ARG A 377 -5.52 -13.15 -14.73
C ARG A 377 -6.69 -13.77 -13.93
N LYS A 378 -7.46 -14.68 -14.53
CA LYS A 378 -8.55 -15.44 -13.87
C LYS A 378 -8.07 -16.50 -12.88
N ASN A 379 -6.91 -17.12 -13.10
CA ASN A 379 -6.43 -18.22 -12.25
C ASN A 379 -5.58 -17.74 -11.06
N VAL A 380 -5.34 -16.43 -10.90
CA VAL A 380 -4.73 -15.86 -9.68
C VAL A 380 -5.66 -16.03 -8.46
N LEU A 381 -6.93 -16.39 -8.67
CA LEU A 381 -7.84 -16.83 -7.60
C LEU A 381 -7.56 -18.27 -7.11
N GLN A 382 -6.68 -19.03 -7.77
CA GLN A 382 -6.22 -20.32 -7.30
C GLN A 382 -4.80 -20.18 -6.73
N ALA A 383 -4.79 -20.04 -5.40
CA ALA A 383 -3.70 -20.15 -4.46
C ALA A 383 -2.68 -19.00 -4.40
N ASP A 384 -2.57 -18.42 -3.19
CA ASP A 384 -1.43 -17.66 -2.69
C ASP A 384 -0.06 -18.30 -3.02
N SER A 385 -0.03 -19.62 -3.31
CA SER A 385 1.16 -20.32 -3.73
C SER A 385 1.68 -19.81 -5.08
N ASP A 386 0.94 -19.94 -6.18
CA ASP A 386 1.62 -20.04 -7.49
C ASP A 386 2.36 -18.77 -7.92
N LEU A 387 1.87 -17.56 -7.55
CA LEU A 387 2.55 -16.31 -7.92
C LEU A 387 3.97 -16.21 -7.33
N LEU A 388 4.15 -16.67 -6.10
CA LEU A 388 5.40 -16.52 -5.33
C LEU A 388 6.09 -17.86 -5.05
N THR A 389 5.43 -18.98 -5.34
CA THR A 389 5.87 -20.36 -5.05
C THR A 389 6.19 -21.14 -6.33
N ALA A 390 5.80 -20.65 -7.51
CA ALA A 390 6.17 -21.29 -8.77
C ALA A 390 7.70 -21.42 -8.92
N GLU A 391 8.18 -22.60 -9.30
CA GLU A 391 9.58 -22.86 -9.66
C GLU A 391 9.89 -22.47 -11.11
N THR A 392 9.32 -21.36 -11.57
CA THR A 392 9.56 -20.79 -12.91
C THR A 392 10.41 -19.53 -12.80
N LYS A 393 10.94 -19.03 -13.93
CA LYS A 393 11.66 -17.73 -13.96
C LYS A 393 10.76 -16.58 -13.50
N GLU A 394 9.46 -16.63 -13.78
CA GLU A 394 8.47 -15.66 -13.31
C GLU A 394 8.30 -15.72 -11.79
N GLY A 395 8.18 -16.92 -11.22
CA GLY A 395 8.12 -17.11 -9.77
C GLY A 395 9.42 -16.67 -9.09
N GLU A 396 10.57 -16.93 -9.69
CA GLU A 396 11.87 -16.45 -9.20
C GLU A 396 11.96 -14.92 -9.22
N TRP A 397 11.53 -14.29 -10.33
CA TRP A 397 11.42 -12.85 -10.44
C TRP A 397 10.52 -12.25 -9.36
N ASN A 398 9.34 -12.83 -9.14
CA ASN A 398 8.40 -12.33 -8.15
C ASN A 398 8.94 -12.43 -6.72
N ARG A 399 9.62 -13.53 -6.38
CA ARG A 399 10.33 -13.65 -5.10
C ARG A 399 11.42 -12.60 -4.96
N TYR A 400 12.20 -12.34 -6.00
CA TYR A 400 13.23 -11.31 -5.99
C TYR A 400 12.65 -9.90 -5.75
N ILE A 401 11.56 -9.55 -6.44
CA ILE A 401 10.84 -8.30 -6.17
C ILE A 401 10.44 -8.23 -4.69
N LEU A 402 9.76 -9.26 -4.19
CA LEU A 402 9.27 -9.28 -2.82
C LEU A 402 10.38 -9.24 -1.78
N LEU A 403 11.40 -10.09 -1.89
CA LEU A 403 12.37 -10.37 -0.83
C LEU A 403 13.64 -9.52 -0.92
N ASP A 404 13.96 -8.92 -2.07
CA ASP A 404 15.18 -8.11 -2.24
C ASP A 404 14.87 -6.64 -2.59
N VAL A 405 13.88 -6.38 -3.44
CA VAL A 405 13.59 -5.02 -3.93
C VAL A 405 12.72 -4.23 -2.95
N LEU A 406 11.69 -4.84 -2.39
CA LEU A 406 10.74 -4.16 -1.49
C LEU A 406 11.26 -3.90 -0.06
N PRO A 407 12.06 -4.78 0.58
CA PRO A 407 12.46 -4.56 1.97
C PRO A 407 13.27 -3.27 2.22
N PRO A 408 14.21 -2.85 1.34
CA PRO A 408 14.85 -1.53 1.44
C PRO A 408 13.87 -0.35 1.36
N LEU A 409 12.79 -0.48 0.58
CA LEU A 409 11.76 0.56 0.49
C LEU A 409 10.94 0.61 1.78
N HIS A 410 10.62 -0.56 2.35
CA HIS A 410 9.92 -0.68 3.62
C HIS A 410 10.75 -0.16 4.80
N SER A 411 12.07 -0.43 4.85
CA SER A 411 12.92 0.12 5.91
C SER A 411 12.96 1.65 5.88
N LYS A 412 13.09 2.23 4.67
CA LYS A 412 13.10 3.69 4.48
C LYS A 412 11.78 4.36 4.85
N ILE A 413 10.64 3.76 4.46
CA ILE A 413 9.33 4.33 4.84
C ILE A 413 9.10 4.21 6.35
N LEU A 414 9.51 3.11 6.99
CA LEU A 414 9.42 2.96 8.45
C LEU A 414 10.23 4.03 9.18
N GLU A 415 11.47 4.29 8.75
CA GLU A 415 12.30 5.36 9.32
C GLU A 415 11.66 6.74 9.09
N HIS A 416 11.13 7.00 7.90
CA HIS A 416 10.46 8.27 7.64
C HIS A 416 9.22 8.47 8.52
N VAL A 417 8.36 7.46 8.60
CA VAL A 417 7.12 7.51 9.39
C VAL A 417 7.44 7.60 10.89
N ALA A 418 8.42 6.85 11.40
CA ALA A 418 8.84 6.97 12.78
C ALA A 418 9.25 8.42 13.13
N ASN A 419 10.06 9.05 12.27
CA ASN A 419 10.47 10.45 12.44
C ASN A 419 9.29 11.43 12.42
N GLN A 420 8.27 11.20 11.59
CA GLN A 420 7.05 12.03 11.59
C GLN A 420 6.22 11.85 12.86
N LEU A 421 6.20 10.63 13.42
CA LEU A 421 5.36 10.26 14.56
C LEU A 421 6.05 10.47 15.91
N THR A 422 7.26 11.03 15.95
CA THR A 422 8.10 11.10 17.17
C THR A 422 7.38 11.76 18.34
N SER A 423 6.59 12.83 18.11
CA SER A 423 5.83 13.52 19.18
C SER A 423 4.63 12.74 19.72
N SER A 424 4.13 11.78 18.95
CA SER A 424 2.93 10.98 19.25
C SER A 424 3.27 9.51 19.44
N PHE A 425 4.57 9.18 19.48
CA PHE A 425 5.05 7.82 19.35
C PHE A 425 4.63 7.00 20.56
N ASN A 426 4.02 5.86 20.30
CA ASN A 426 3.66 4.90 21.33
C ASN A 426 3.81 3.47 20.80
N ASP A 427 3.82 2.52 21.73
CA ASP A 427 4.02 1.11 21.42
C ASP A 427 2.97 0.56 20.44
N GLN A 428 1.73 1.08 20.47
CA GLN A 428 0.66 0.62 19.59
C GLN A 428 0.92 1.01 18.13
N ILE A 429 1.34 2.25 17.88
CA ILE A 429 1.69 2.75 16.54
C ILE A 429 2.84 1.93 15.97
N PHE A 430 3.91 1.74 16.75
CA PHE A 430 5.05 0.96 16.29
C PHE A 430 4.67 -0.49 16.02
N SER A 431 3.85 -1.08 16.90
CA SER A 431 3.32 -2.43 16.70
C SER A 431 2.50 -2.54 15.43
N ARG A 432 1.71 -1.52 15.07
CA ARG A 432 0.94 -1.48 13.81
C ARG A 432 1.85 -1.45 12.58
N LEU A 433 2.96 -0.74 12.65
CA LEU A 433 3.95 -0.62 11.58
C LEU A 433 4.99 -1.76 11.56
N TRP A 434 5.04 -2.62 12.59
CA TRP A 434 6.01 -3.71 12.65
C TRP A 434 5.90 -4.63 11.43
N PRO A 435 7.02 -4.99 10.77
CA PRO A 435 7.00 -5.65 9.47
C PRO A 435 6.68 -7.15 9.52
N ILE A 436 6.36 -7.70 10.70
CA ILE A 436 5.94 -9.08 10.90
C ILE A 436 4.68 -9.07 11.78
N LYS A 437 3.67 -9.89 11.47
CA LYS A 437 2.42 -9.95 12.22
C LYS A 437 2.08 -11.38 12.60
N SER A 438 1.26 -11.54 13.63
CA SER A 438 0.65 -12.82 13.95
C SER A 438 -0.17 -13.34 12.76
N SER A 439 -0.12 -14.64 12.50
CA SER A 439 -0.82 -15.32 11.40
C SER A 439 -0.41 -14.91 9.98
N ILE A 440 0.81 -14.40 9.78
CA ILE A 440 1.39 -14.11 8.46
C ILE A 440 1.90 -15.40 7.78
N SER A 441 1.78 -15.51 6.45
CA SER A 441 2.35 -16.65 5.72
C SER A 441 3.88 -16.63 5.72
N ASP A 442 4.52 -17.79 5.55
CA ASP A 442 5.98 -17.93 5.68
C ASP A 442 6.77 -16.98 4.77
N ILE A 443 6.30 -16.76 3.54
CA ILE A 443 7.00 -15.88 2.59
C ILE A 443 6.91 -14.40 2.98
N TYR A 444 5.77 -13.94 3.50
CA TYR A 444 5.64 -12.57 3.99
C TYR A 444 6.29 -12.40 5.37
N ARG A 445 6.42 -13.49 6.14
CA ARG A 445 7.26 -13.55 7.34
C ARG A 445 8.72 -13.33 6.99
N GLU A 446 9.22 -14.05 5.98
CA GLU A 446 10.59 -13.89 5.47
C GLU A 446 10.84 -12.47 4.93
N TYR A 447 9.88 -11.92 4.19
CA TYR A 447 9.88 -10.51 3.80
C TYR A 447 10.10 -9.60 5.01
N GLY A 448 9.33 -9.78 6.08
CA GLY A 448 9.45 -8.99 7.31
C GLY A 448 10.84 -9.12 7.97
N PHE A 449 11.43 -10.31 7.99
CA PHE A 449 12.82 -10.46 8.44
C PHE A 449 13.82 -9.73 7.56
N ASN A 450 13.64 -9.70 6.24
CA ASN A 450 14.50 -8.91 5.36
C ASN A 450 14.39 -7.41 5.65
N VAL A 451 13.21 -6.92 6.01
CA VAL A 451 13.02 -5.53 6.47
C VAL A 451 13.81 -5.27 7.76
N LEU A 452 13.68 -6.14 8.77
CA LEU A 452 14.43 -6.00 10.03
C LEU A 452 15.95 -6.05 9.83
N ARG A 453 16.43 -6.94 8.96
CA ARG A 453 17.86 -7.02 8.59
C ARG A 453 18.34 -5.73 7.92
N LYS A 454 17.50 -5.12 7.06
CA LYS A 454 17.83 -3.83 6.44
C LYS A 454 17.88 -2.71 7.46
N LEU A 455 16.92 -2.62 8.38
CA LEU A 455 16.96 -1.67 9.49
C LEU A 455 18.25 -1.80 10.33
N TYR A 456 18.70 -3.04 10.58
CA TYR A 456 19.97 -3.29 11.28
C TYR A 456 21.18 -2.84 10.46
N ARG A 457 21.29 -3.26 9.20
CA ARG A 457 22.47 -3.00 8.34
C ARG A 457 22.62 -1.52 8.00
N ASP A 458 21.51 -0.86 7.70
CA ASP A 458 21.50 0.53 7.23
C ASP A 458 21.56 1.53 8.39
N LYS A 459 21.58 1.04 9.64
CA LYS A 459 21.58 1.86 10.87
C LYS A 459 20.41 2.85 10.92
N SER A 460 19.23 2.40 10.49
CA SER A 460 18.01 3.21 10.49
C SER A 460 17.55 3.55 11.91
N LYS A 461 17.13 4.80 12.11
CA LYS A 461 16.58 5.29 13.39
C LYS A 461 15.07 5.06 13.45
N VAL A 462 14.67 3.90 13.96
CA VAL A 462 13.25 3.50 14.06
C VAL A 462 12.81 3.15 15.47
N PHE A 463 13.75 2.93 16.40
CA PHE A 463 13.42 2.47 17.74
C PHE A 463 13.33 3.65 18.69
N TRP A 464 12.21 3.76 19.39
CA TRP A 464 12.01 4.81 20.38
C TRP A 464 12.66 4.44 21.71
N THR A 465 13.35 5.41 22.31
CA THR A 465 13.76 5.38 23.70
C THR A 465 13.23 6.61 24.41
N GLU A 466 12.78 6.44 25.65
CA GLU A 466 12.36 7.54 26.53
C GLU A 466 13.54 8.30 27.15
N ALA A 467 14.76 7.75 27.04
CA ALA A 467 15.96 8.36 27.60
C ALA A 467 16.24 9.73 26.96
N ASN A 468 16.84 10.65 27.73
CA ASN A 468 17.23 12.00 27.28
C ASN A 468 16.07 12.84 26.72
N GLY A 469 14.84 12.63 27.21
CA GLY A 469 13.66 13.37 26.75
C GLY A 469 13.01 12.80 25.49
N GLY A 470 13.42 11.61 25.04
CA GLY A 470 12.80 10.91 23.94
C GLY A 470 13.54 11.06 22.62
N ALA A 471 13.93 9.94 22.00
CA ALA A 471 14.57 9.96 20.68
C ALA A 471 14.39 8.65 19.91
N LEU A 472 14.49 8.72 18.58
CA LEU A 472 14.65 7.56 17.72
C LEU A 472 16.13 7.18 17.58
N ILE A 473 16.42 5.92 17.84
CA ILE A 473 17.77 5.35 17.82
C ILE A 473 17.85 4.12 16.92
N THR A 474 19.09 3.70 16.67
CA THR A 474 19.42 2.55 15.83
C THR A 474 19.52 1.27 16.66
N PHE A 475 19.47 0.12 15.98
CA PHE A 475 19.71 -1.19 16.60
C PHE A 475 20.99 -1.26 17.44
N GLN A 476 22.08 -0.64 16.97
CA GLN A 476 23.41 -0.74 17.60
C GLN A 476 23.52 0.07 18.90
N LYS A 477 22.72 1.15 19.00
CA LYS A 477 22.66 1.98 20.21
C LYS A 477 21.72 1.39 21.25
N ALA A 478 20.60 0.83 20.80
CA ALA A 478 19.55 0.31 21.64
C ALA A 478 20.00 -0.80 22.59
N TYR A 479 19.59 -0.69 23.85
CA TYR A 479 19.50 -1.80 24.79
C TYR A 479 18.06 -2.28 24.83
N PHE A 480 17.79 -3.49 24.32
CA PHE A 480 16.42 -3.99 24.25
C PHE A 480 15.98 -4.63 25.57
N ALA A 481 14.83 -4.16 26.06
CA ALA A 481 14.14 -4.69 27.23
C ALA A 481 13.13 -5.78 26.82
N THR A 482 12.93 -6.76 27.68
CA THR A 482 11.86 -7.77 27.59
C THR A 482 10.79 -7.48 28.65
N SER A 483 9.63 -8.13 28.55
CA SER A 483 8.55 -8.03 29.55
C SER A 483 9.06 -8.29 30.98
N ASN A 484 10.02 -9.21 31.13
CA ASN A 484 10.60 -9.62 32.42
C ASN A 484 11.53 -8.59 33.07
N ASN A 485 11.98 -7.54 32.36
CA ASN A 485 12.91 -6.55 32.89
C ASN A 485 12.42 -5.10 32.73
N SER A 486 11.10 -4.91 32.62
CA SER A 486 10.45 -3.59 32.50
C SER A 486 10.81 -2.61 33.62
N VAL A 487 10.86 -3.07 34.86
CA VAL A 487 11.27 -2.25 36.02
C VAL A 487 12.71 -1.77 35.88
N ILE A 488 13.61 -2.68 35.48
CA ILE A 488 15.03 -2.37 35.28
C ILE A 488 15.21 -1.43 34.10
N ALA A 489 14.46 -1.63 33.01
CA ALA A 489 14.42 -0.74 31.87
C ALA A 489 14.08 0.70 32.30
N ASN A 490 13.06 0.89 33.14
CA ASN A 490 12.68 2.22 33.66
C ASN A 490 13.80 2.88 34.47
N ILE A 491 14.47 2.11 35.34
CA ILE A 491 15.63 2.62 36.09
C ILE A 491 16.71 3.10 35.11
N LEU A 492 17.11 2.27 34.14
CA LEU A 492 18.17 2.62 33.20
C LEU A 492 17.82 3.85 32.34
N VAL A 493 16.56 3.97 31.90
CA VAL A 493 16.06 5.15 31.16
C VAL A 493 16.21 6.44 31.97
N ASN A 494 15.83 6.41 33.26
CA ASN A 494 15.95 7.56 34.17
C ASN A 494 17.39 8.02 34.38
N HIS A 495 18.37 7.17 34.04
CA HIS A 495 19.79 7.47 34.07
C HIS A 495 20.43 7.57 32.68
N GLU A 496 19.64 8.04 31.71
CA GLU A 496 20.12 8.44 30.38
C GLU A 496 20.76 7.27 29.61
N ILE A 497 20.28 6.04 29.84
CA ILE A 497 20.65 4.87 29.04
C ILE A 497 19.56 4.62 28.01
N GLU A 498 19.97 4.55 26.74
CA GLU A 498 19.12 4.39 25.56
C GLU A 498 18.48 2.99 25.49
N VAL A 499 17.49 2.74 26.35
CA VAL A 499 16.71 1.49 26.40
C VAL A 499 15.49 1.57 25.48
N VAL A 500 15.25 0.50 24.73
CA VAL A 500 14.07 0.32 23.88
C VAL A 500 13.17 -0.74 24.49
N LYS A 501 11.91 -0.39 24.68
CA LYS A 501 10.85 -1.31 25.12
C LYS A 501 10.04 -1.70 23.89
N LEU A 502 9.79 -3.00 23.73
CA LEU A 502 8.97 -3.54 22.65
C LEU A 502 8.01 -4.60 23.21
N PRO A 503 6.86 -4.81 22.56
CA PRO A 503 6.04 -5.98 22.84
C PRO A 503 6.83 -7.29 22.69
N GLU A 504 6.47 -8.29 23.48
CA GLU A 504 7.18 -9.57 23.55
C GLU A 504 7.27 -10.28 22.18
N GLU A 505 6.21 -10.22 21.38
CA GLU A 505 6.20 -10.80 20.04
C GLU A 505 7.25 -10.14 19.11
N ASN A 506 7.35 -8.80 19.13
CA ASN A 506 8.34 -8.06 18.35
C ASN A 506 9.76 -8.36 18.82
N MET A 507 9.94 -8.55 20.13
CA MET A 507 11.22 -8.96 20.72
C MET A 507 11.65 -10.35 20.25
N ASN A 508 10.72 -11.32 20.20
CA ASN A 508 11.00 -12.66 19.72
C ASN A 508 11.45 -12.66 18.26
N HIS A 509 10.85 -11.82 17.42
CA HIS A 509 11.30 -11.62 16.05
C HIS A 509 12.74 -11.09 15.97
N ILE A 510 13.13 -10.15 16.82
CA ILE A 510 14.51 -9.64 16.88
C ILE A 510 15.48 -10.77 17.29
N ILE A 511 15.14 -11.54 18.33
CA ILE A 511 15.96 -12.66 18.82
C ILE A 511 16.16 -13.72 17.73
N GLU A 512 15.09 -14.11 17.04
CA GLU A 512 15.18 -15.08 15.93
C GLU A 512 16.05 -14.55 14.78
N MET A 513 15.87 -13.27 14.40
CA MET A 513 16.67 -12.65 13.35
C MET A 513 18.16 -12.73 13.68
N ILE A 514 18.53 -12.38 14.91
CA ILE A 514 19.92 -12.38 15.38
C ILE A 514 20.49 -13.79 15.45
N GLY A 515 19.71 -14.77 15.92
CA GLY A 515 20.14 -16.17 15.97
C GLY A 515 20.55 -16.72 14.59
N LYS A 516 19.97 -16.17 13.51
CA LYS A 516 20.30 -16.52 12.12
C LYS A 516 21.43 -15.67 11.51
N MET A 517 21.88 -14.62 12.19
CA MET A 517 22.89 -13.68 11.68
C MET A 517 24.22 -13.83 12.44
N GLN A 518 25.27 -14.29 11.74
CA GLN A 518 26.62 -14.33 12.30
C GLN A 518 27.18 -12.93 12.58
N GLY A 519 27.80 -12.72 13.73
CA GLY A 519 28.50 -11.47 14.07
C GLY A 519 27.61 -10.29 14.46
N SER A 520 26.34 -10.52 14.78
CA SER A 520 25.40 -9.46 15.20
C SER A 520 25.71 -8.94 16.61
N SER A 521 25.72 -7.62 16.80
CA SER A 521 26.00 -6.97 18.08
C SER A 521 24.76 -6.24 18.62
N VAL A 522 23.65 -6.96 18.77
CA VAL A 522 22.44 -6.40 19.42
C VAL A 522 22.54 -6.62 20.93
N LYS A 523 22.24 -5.57 21.69
CA LYS A 523 22.40 -5.57 23.15
C LYS A 523 21.04 -5.81 23.80
N PHE A 524 20.96 -6.85 24.61
CA PHE A 524 19.79 -7.13 25.45
C PHE A 524 20.10 -6.79 26.91
N ILE A 525 19.08 -6.34 27.64
CA ILE A 525 19.21 -6.15 29.09
C ILE A 525 19.35 -7.52 29.74
N THR A 526 20.55 -7.77 30.28
CA THR A 526 20.91 -8.97 31.02
C THR A 526 21.64 -8.56 32.31
N PRO A 527 21.70 -9.42 33.34
CA PRO A 527 22.46 -9.13 34.57
C PRO A 527 23.89 -8.64 34.30
N LYS A 528 24.61 -9.29 33.39
CA LYS A 528 25.99 -8.92 33.02
C LYS A 528 26.07 -7.53 32.37
N VAL A 529 25.13 -7.21 31.47
CA VAL A 529 25.06 -5.91 30.80
C VAL A 529 24.73 -4.81 31.81
N VAL A 530 23.77 -5.03 32.70
CA VAL A 530 23.42 -4.08 33.76
C VAL A 530 24.62 -3.81 34.68
N CYS A 531 25.30 -4.87 35.15
CA CYS A 531 26.51 -4.71 35.96
C CYS A 531 27.58 -3.88 35.23
N SER A 532 27.81 -4.14 33.95
CA SER A 532 28.80 -3.41 33.15
C SER A 532 28.43 -1.93 32.99
N LEU A 533 27.14 -1.64 32.76
CA LEU A 533 26.62 -0.28 32.66
C LEU A 533 26.78 0.49 33.98
N LEU A 534 26.39 -0.13 35.10
CA LEU A 534 26.52 0.46 36.43
C LEU A 534 27.98 0.75 36.81
N LYS A 535 28.93 -0.11 36.43
CA LYS A 535 30.38 0.14 36.62
C LYS A 535 30.87 1.33 35.79
N SER A 536 30.39 1.45 34.55
CA SER A 536 30.80 2.54 33.65
C SER A 536 30.16 3.89 33.99
N LYS A 537 28.96 3.89 34.56
CA LYS A 537 28.20 5.09 34.96
C LYS A 537 27.99 5.08 36.48
N SER A 538 29.02 5.48 37.23
CA SER A 538 28.98 5.54 38.70
C SER A 538 27.87 6.44 39.26
N ASN A 539 27.33 7.35 38.45
CA ASN A 539 26.37 8.37 38.89
C ASN A 539 24.92 7.89 39.03
N ILE A 540 24.63 6.63 38.67
CA ILE A 540 23.27 6.06 38.71
C ILE A 540 22.69 6.07 40.16
N LEU A 541 23.55 6.04 41.18
CA LEU A 541 23.14 5.90 42.59
C LEU A 541 23.74 6.98 43.51
N ASN A 542 24.13 8.13 42.97
CA ASN A 542 24.84 9.17 43.74
C ASN A 542 23.94 9.97 44.70
N ASN A 543 22.62 9.90 44.58
CA ASN A 543 21.70 10.61 45.47
C ASN A 543 21.37 9.75 46.69
N GLU A 544 21.93 10.07 47.86
CA GLU A 544 21.68 9.35 49.11
C GLU A 544 20.28 9.71 49.65
N ASN A 545 19.26 8.94 49.25
CA ASN A 545 17.88 9.05 49.76
C ASN A 545 17.22 7.65 49.84
N GLU A 546 16.06 7.56 50.47
CA GLU A 546 15.32 6.30 50.64
C GLU A 546 14.99 5.59 49.31
N LYS A 547 14.81 6.34 48.20
CA LYS A 547 14.56 5.76 46.87
C LYS A 547 15.78 5.00 46.33
N SER A 548 16.99 5.35 46.76
CA SER A 548 18.22 4.67 46.32
C SER A 548 18.35 3.26 46.88
N HIS A 549 17.82 2.99 48.07
CA HIS A 549 17.72 1.61 48.57
C HIS A 549 16.75 0.79 47.74
N GLU A 550 15.55 1.30 47.46
CA GLU A 550 14.56 0.60 46.63
C GLU A 550 15.11 0.24 45.24
N ILE A 551 15.75 1.21 44.56
CA ILE A 551 16.39 0.99 43.26
C ILE A 551 17.52 -0.05 43.38
N ALA A 552 18.36 0.04 44.43
CA ALA A 552 19.43 -0.92 44.65
C ALA A 552 18.88 -2.34 44.89
N PHE A 553 17.79 -2.49 45.65
CA PHE A 553 17.11 -3.77 45.84
C PHE A 553 16.56 -4.34 44.53
N GLN A 554 15.90 -3.52 43.71
CA GLN A 554 15.38 -3.96 42.41
C GLN A 554 16.51 -4.41 41.47
N LEU A 555 17.62 -3.65 41.41
CA LEU A 555 18.80 -4.00 40.62
C LEU A 555 19.47 -5.28 41.13
N LEU A 556 19.66 -5.42 42.44
CA LEU A 556 20.24 -6.62 43.04
C LEU A 556 19.37 -7.86 42.78
N ASN A 557 18.05 -7.76 42.99
CA ASN A 557 17.13 -8.86 42.70
C ASN A 557 17.27 -9.31 41.24
N PHE A 558 17.25 -8.37 40.28
CA PHE A 558 17.43 -8.71 38.87
C PHE A 558 18.79 -9.34 38.56
N ILE A 559 19.88 -8.79 39.12
CA ILE A 559 21.23 -9.32 38.90
C ILE A 559 21.36 -10.75 39.46
N THR A 560 20.74 -11.02 40.60
CA THR A 560 20.80 -12.30 41.31
C THR A 560 19.79 -13.35 40.84
N GLN A 561 18.81 -12.97 40.01
CA GLN A 561 17.86 -13.91 39.38
C GLN A 561 18.50 -14.81 38.31
N GLY A 562 19.65 -14.41 37.76
CA GLY A 562 20.41 -15.29 36.88
C GLY A 562 20.99 -16.43 37.70
N GLU A 563 20.48 -17.64 37.52
CA GLU A 563 20.96 -18.87 38.16
C GLU A 563 22.46 -19.07 37.93
N THR A 564 23.29 -18.51 38.80
CA THR A 564 24.65 -19.00 39.01
C THR A 564 24.63 -19.74 40.33
N SER A 565 24.60 -21.07 40.26
CA SER A 565 24.95 -21.96 41.38
C SER A 565 26.37 -21.67 41.90
N ASP A 566 27.19 -20.98 41.09
CA ASP A 566 28.53 -20.49 41.42
C ASP A 566 28.50 -19.10 42.09
N ARG A 567 28.65 -19.10 43.42
CA ARG A 567 28.70 -17.90 44.26
C ARG A 567 29.91 -17.02 43.98
N LEU A 568 31.04 -17.60 43.57
CA LEU A 568 32.26 -16.86 43.25
C LEU A 568 32.06 -16.03 41.96
N GLN A 569 31.31 -16.56 41.00
CA GLN A 569 30.98 -15.84 39.79
C GLN A 569 30.01 -14.68 40.04
N LEU A 570 29.03 -14.86 40.94
CA LEU A 570 28.16 -13.79 41.39
C LEU A 570 28.95 -12.67 42.09
N TYR A 571 29.88 -13.02 42.99
CA TYR A 571 30.77 -12.05 43.63
C TYR A 571 31.56 -11.24 42.60
N LYS A 572 32.19 -11.92 41.62
CA LYS A 572 32.95 -11.25 40.55
C LYS A 572 32.08 -10.27 39.75
N GLN A 573 30.80 -10.59 39.53
CA GLN A 573 29.87 -9.67 38.87
C GLN A 573 29.57 -8.46 39.74
N LEU A 574 29.27 -8.67 41.02
CA LEU A 574 28.90 -7.61 41.96
C LEU A 574 30.08 -6.71 42.37
N ASN A 575 31.31 -7.24 42.37
CA ASN A 575 32.50 -6.51 42.80
C ASN A 575 32.64 -5.15 42.10
N GLY A 576 32.84 -4.09 42.89
CA GLY A 576 32.93 -2.70 42.45
C GLY A 576 31.59 -1.98 42.23
N LEU A 577 30.44 -2.63 42.45
CA LEU A 577 29.13 -1.99 42.34
C LEU A 577 28.71 -1.33 43.66
N ARG A 578 28.26 -0.07 43.61
CA ARG A 578 27.69 0.67 44.74
C ARG A 578 26.21 0.34 44.95
N LEU A 579 25.91 -0.92 45.27
CA LEU A 579 24.54 -1.43 45.39
C LEU A 579 24.18 -1.96 46.77
N LEU A 580 25.12 -2.00 47.72
CA LEU A 580 24.89 -2.62 49.03
C LEU A 580 24.14 -1.66 49.97
N PRO A 581 22.87 -1.90 50.35
CA PRO A 581 22.14 -0.99 51.23
C PRO A 581 22.73 -1.00 52.64
N LEU A 582 22.97 0.17 53.23
CA LEU A 582 23.56 0.33 54.57
C LEU A 582 22.57 0.94 55.56
N CYS A 583 22.74 0.67 56.85
CA CYS A 583 21.80 1.10 57.90
C CYS A 583 21.79 2.61 58.16
N ASP A 584 22.73 3.37 57.59
CA ASP A 584 22.76 4.84 57.61
C ASP A 584 22.07 5.47 56.39
N ASN A 585 21.32 4.68 55.61
CA ASN A 585 20.68 5.04 54.35
C ASN A 585 21.64 5.32 53.18
N SER A 586 22.94 5.09 53.35
CA SER A 586 23.90 5.15 52.25
C SER A 586 23.96 3.81 51.48
N LEU A 587 24.71 3.82 50.37
CA LEU A 587 25.01 2.62 49.58
C LEU A 587 26.51 2.30 49.63
N GLY A 588 26.83 1.10 50.07
CA GLY A 588 28.17 0.51 50.08
C GLY A 588 28.58 -0.10 48.74
N VAL A 589 29.88 -0.32 48.56
CA VAL A 589 30.48 -0.87 47.35
C VAL A 589 30.94 -2.30 47.62
N PHE A 590 30.43 -3.27 46.86
CA PHE A 590 30.86 -4.67 46.95
C PHE A 590 32.37 -4.80 46.72
N GLY A 591 33.06 -5.54 47.60
CA GLY A 591 34.51 -5.80 47.52
C GLY A 591 35.44 -4.64 47.91
N SER A 592 34.90 -3.49 48.33
CA SER A 592 35.71 -2.33 48.74
C SER A 592 36.23 -2.41 50.19
N GLN A 593 35.45 -3.00 51.09
CA GLN A 593 35.75 -3.12 52.51
C GLN A 593 34.86 -4.20 53.15
N THR A 594 35.13 -4.52 54.42
CA THR A 594 34.29 -5.41 55.23
C THR A 594 33.03 -4.68 55.72
N TYR A 595 31.88 -5.32 55.55
CA TYR A 595 30.57 -4.91 56.06
C TYR A 595 30.01 -5.99 56.99
N TYR A 596 29.16 -5.60 57.93
CA TYR A 596 28.63 -6.49 58.97
C TYR A 596 27.12 -6.68 58.84
N ILE A 597 26.62 -7.87 59.14
CA ILE A 597 25.20 -8.18 59.25
C ILE A 597 24.90 -8.43 60.73
N ALA A 598 24.00 -7.63 61.31
CA ALA A 598 23.62 -7.76 62.72
C ALA A 598 22.10 -7.66 62.88
N LYS A 599 21.56 -8.28 63.94
CA LYS A 599 20.15 -8.12 64.33
C LYS A 599 19.87 -6.67 64.72
N GLN A 600 18.64 -6.20 64.50
CA GLN A 600 18.24 -4.80 64.73
C GLN A 600 18.58 -4.29 66.15
N GLU A 601 18.45 -5.16 67.16
CA GLU A 601 18.79 -4.87 68.56
C GLU A 601 20.29 -4.56 68.76
N LEU A 602 21.17 -5.30 68.09
CA LEU A 602 22.62 -5.12 68.16
C LEU A 602 23.08 -3.88 67.40
N ARG A 603 22.38 -3.50 66.32
CA ARG A 603 22.66 -2.26 65.56
C ARG A 603 22.50 -1.01 66.45
N LYS A 604 21.54 -1.01 67.38
CA LYS A 604 21.31 0.10 68.33
C LYS A 604 22.49 0.38 69.26
N LEU A 605 23.38 -0.61 69.46
CA LEU A 605 24.58 -0.46 70.29
C LEU A 605 25.71 0.31 69.58
N PHE A 606 25.64 0.46 68.25
CA PHE A 606 26.68 1.10 67.44
C PHE A 606 26.14 2.24 66.55
N PRO A 607 25.50 3.29 67.14
CA PRO A 607 24.80 4.33 66.37
C PRO A 607 25.73 5.17 65.47
N LYS A 608 27.03 5.25 65.79
CA LYS A 608 28.03 5.97 64.97
C LYS A 608 28.67 5.12 63.86
N ALA A 609 28.35 3.83 63.78
CA ALA A 609 28.94 2.91 62.81
C ALA A 609 27.89 2.29 61.87
N LEU A 610 26.70 2.91 61.74
CA LEU A 610 25.61 2.41 60.91
C LEU A 610 26.01 2.22 59.43
N SER A 611 26.97 3.00 58.93
CA SER A 611 27.60 2.88 57.60
C SER A 611 28.38 1.58 57.37
N LYS A 612 28.64 0.80 58.43
CA LYS A 612 29.30 -0.51 58.36
C LYS A 612 28.32 -1.68 58.42
N PHE A 613 27.04 -1.43 58.67
CA PHE A 613 26.03 -2.47 58.79
C PHE A 613 25.11 -2.51 57.57
N VAL A 614 24.92 -3.71 56.99
CA VAL A 614 24.02 -3.91 55.84
C VAL A 614 22.56 -3.78 56.28
N ALA A 615 21.78 -2.97 55.57
CA ALA A 615 20.34 -2.87 55.71
C ALA A 615 19.67 -4.02 54.93
N ASP A 616 19.03 -4.93 55.68
CA ASP A 616 18.13 -6.01 55.26
C ASP A 616 18.32 -6.51 53.80
N PRO A 617 19.37 -7.30 53.52
CA PRO A 617 19.69 -7.70 52.15
C PRO A 617 18.64 -8.65 51.55
N PRO A 618 18.51 -8.70 50.20
CA PRO A 618 17.69 -9.70 49.51
C PRO A 618 17.96 -11.11 50.04
N PHE A 619 16.91 -11.91 50.17
CA PHE A 619 17.00 -13.30 50.68
C PHE A 619 18.08 -14.12 49.98
N ILE A 620 18.25 -13.93 48.66
CA ILE A 620 19.26 -14.62 47.84
C ILE A 620 20.69 -14.31 48.33
N LEU A 621 20.96 -13.07 48.77
CA LEU A 621 22.27 -12.68 49.27
C LEU A 621 22.52 -13.15 50.71
N GLN A 622 21.49 -13.39 51.52
CA GLN A 622 21.64 -13.87 52.91
C GLN A 622 22.34 -15.23 53.01
N GLY A 623 22.16 -16.10 52.01
CA GLY A 623 22.88 -17.37 51.91
C GLY A 623 24.31 -17.23 51.39
N THR A 624 24.58 -16.20 50.57
CA THR A 624 25.91 -15.89 50.02
C THR A 624 26.81 -15.22 51.04
N PHE A 625 26.29 -14.31 51.87
CA PHE A 625 27.01 -13.66 52.96
C PHE A 625 27.44 -14.59 54.12
N LYS A 626 27.06 -15.88 54.07
CA LYS A 626 27.48 -16.91 55.04
C LYS A 626 28.63 -17.78 54.52
N ASP A 627 29.10 -17.53 53.30
CA ASP A 627 30.24 -18.22 52.70
C ASP A 627 31.52 -17.49 53.10
N GLU A 628 32.50 -18.17 53.73
CA GLU A 628 33.76 -17.53 54.16
C GLU A 628 34.60 -16.99 52.99
N ASN A 629 34.27 -17.38 51.74
CA ASN A 629 34.97 -16.96 50.52
C ASN A 629 34.29 -15.78 49.78
N PHE A 630 33.16 -15.26 50.28
CA PHE A 630 32.39 -14.15 49.68
C PHE A 630 32.50 -12.89 50.54
#